data_AF-A0A3B1CVE2-F1
#
_entry.id   AF-A0A3B1CVE2-F1
#
_cell.length_a   1.000
_cell.length_b   1.000
_cell.length_c   1.000
_cell.angle_alpha   90.00
_cell.angle_beta   90.00
_cell.angle_gamma   90.00
#
_symmetry.space_group_name_H-M   'P 1'
#
loop_
_entity.id
_entity.type
_entity.pdbx_description
1 polymer ?
#
loop_
_entity_poly.entity_id
_entity_poly.type
_entity_poly.pdbx_seq_one_letter_code
_entity_poly.pdbx_strand_id
1 'polypeptide(L)' 'GAGDAVYCTDRGGNRFAKGLTNYSAEEVGKLKGLRTSEIEKTLGYRYSDEVIHRDNLVVLQG' A
#
# COMPACT_ATOMS: atom_id res chain seq x y z
N GLY A 1 -9.56 5.54 -2.97
CA GLY A 1 -8.43 6.30 -3.50
C GLY A 1 -7.27 6.26 -2.54
N ALA A 2 -6.30 7.15 -2.71
CA ALA A 2 -5.33 7.44 -1.65
C ALA A 2 -6.08 7.95 -0.40
N GLY A 3 -5.63 7.54 0.79
CA GLY A 3 -6.27 7.80 2.09
C GLY A 3 -7.32 6.76 2.50
N ASP A 4 -7.72 5.84 1.62
CA ASP A 4 -8.73 4.83 1.97
C ASP A 4 -8.19 3.79 2.96
N ALA A 5 -9.06 3.33 3.84
CA ALA A 5 -8.79 2.19 4.71
C ALA A 5 -8.91 0.87 3.94
N VAL A 6 -7.82 0.12 3.85
CA VAL A 6 -7.71 -1.14 3.11
C VAL A 6 -7.29 -2.29 4.01
N TYR A 7 -7.69 -3.51 3.66
CA TYR A 7 -7.22 -4.72 4.32
C TYR A 7 -5.99 -5.29 3.60
N CYS A 8 -5.01 -5.77 4.36
CA CYS A 8 -3.96 -6.65 3.86
C CYS A 8 -4.38 -8.10 4.05
N THR A 9 -4.33 -8.87 2.97
CA THR A 9 -4.65 -10.29 2.99
C THR A 9 -3.43 -11.14 2.67
N ASP A 10 -3.32 -12.30 3.31
CA ASP A 10 -2.36 -13.33 2.90
C ASP A 10 -2.77 -14.02 1.58
N ARG A 11 -2.00 -15.02 1.16
CA ARG A 11 -2.30 -15.79 -0.07
C ARG A 11 -3.59 -16.63 0.03
N GLY A 12 -4.07 -16.91 1.23
CA GLY A 12 -5.34 -17.62 1.49
C GLY A 12 -6.54 -16.67 1.61
N GLY A 13 -6.34 -15.36 1.54
CA GLY A 13 -7.38 -14.35 1.70
C GLY A 13 -7.66 -13.97 3.16
N ASN A 14 -6.88 -14.49 4.13
CA ASN A 14 -7.04 -14.13 5.53
C ASN A 14 -6.57 -12.70 5.74
N ARG A 15 -7.42 -11.87 6.34
CA ARG A 15 -7.10 -10.48 6.68
C ARG A 15 -6.22 -10.47 7.92
N PHE A 16 -5.00 -9.97 7.80
CA PHE A 16 -4.05 -9.92 8.93
C PHE A 16 -3.69 -8.48 9.34
N ALA A 17 -4.01 -7.49 8.52
CA ALA A 17 -3.82 -6.08 8.87
C ALA A 17 -4.85 -5.19 8.17
N LYS A 18 -5.02 -3.98 8.70
CA LYS A 18 -5.80 -2.90 8.09
C LYS A 18 -5.02 -1.60 8.21
N GLY A 19 -5.03 -0.78 7.16
CA GLY A 19 -4.33 0.50 7.20
C GLY A 19 -4.78 1.48 6.13
N LEU A 20 -4.24 2.70 6.18
CA LEU A 20 -4.53 3.75 5.19
C LEU A 20 -3.52 3.72 4.06
N THR A 21 -3.99 3.66 2.81
CA THR A 21 -3.10 3.63 1.64
C THR A 21 -2.63 5.04 1.24
N ASN A 22 -1.36 5.19 0.87
CA ASN A 22 -0.79 6.43 0.32
C ASN A 22 -1.03 6.57 -1.18
N TYR A 23 -1.42 5.49 -1.86
CA TYR A 23 -1.59 5.42 -3.29
C TYR A 23 -2.95 4.82 -3.65
N SER A 24 -3.50 5.20 -4.81
CA SER A 24 -4.74 4.63 -5.33
C SER A 24 -4.57 3.15 -5.72
N ALA A 25 -5.68 2.41 -5.84
CA ALA A 25 -5.61 1.01 -6.26
C ALA A 25 -4.92 0.82 -7.63
N GLU A 26 -5.12 1.77 -8.56
CA GLU A 26 -4.47 1.76 -9.87
C GLU A 26 -2.95 1.97 -9.74
N GLU A 27 -2.52 2.96 -8.95
CA GLU A 27 -1.10 3.23 -8.69
C GLU A 27 -0.42 2.06 -7.98
N VAL A 28 -1.06 1.48 -6.96
CA VAL A 28 -0.55 0.28 -6.27
C VAL A 28 -0.36 -0.88 -7.25
N GLY A 29 -1.26 -1.03 -8.23
CA GLY A 29 -1.12 -2.00 -9.30
C GLY A 29 0.15 -1.79 -10.14
N LYS A 30 0.45 -0.53 -10.48
CA LYS A 30 1.66 -0.15 -11.24
C LYS A 30 2.95 -0.30 -10.42
N LEU A 31 2.89 -0.04 -9.11
CA LEU A 31 4.04 -0.08 -8.20
C LEU A 31 4.38 -1.48 -7.70
N LYS A 32 3.47 -2.46 -7.84
CA LYS A 32 3.62 -3.80 -7.28
C LYS A 32 4.90 -4.48 -7.78
N GLY A 33 5.76 -4.86 -6.83
CA GLY A 33 7.03 -5.54 -7.11
C GLY A 33 8.18 -4.62 -7.51
N LEU A 34 7.95 -3.30 -7.58
CA LEU A 34 9.00 -2.32 -7.85
C LEU A 34 9.73 -1.91 -6.57
N ARG A 35 10.95 -1.43 -6.74
CA ARG A 35 11.71 -0.78 -5.65
C ARG A 35 11.18 0.63 -5.46
N THR A 36 11.25 1.15 -4.24
CA THR A 36 10.85 2.53 -3.90
C THR A 36 11.52 3.58 -4.79
N SER A 37 12.76 3.36 -5.23
CA SER A 37 13.46 4.23 -6.17
C SER A 37 12.79 4.37 -7.54
N GLU A 38 11.96 3.40 -7.94
CA GLU A 38 11.27 3.43 -9.23
C GLU A 38 9.91 4.15 -9.17
N ILE A 39 9.41 4.55 -7.99
CA ILE A 39 8.08 5.16 -7.83
C ILE A 39 7.92 6.40 -8.72
N GLU A 40 8.84 7.35 -8.62
CA GLU A 40 8.77 8.61 -9.35
C GLU A 40 8.84 8.40 -10.86
N LYS A 41 9.66 7.44 -11.30
CA LYS A 41 9.76 7.06 -12.71
C LYS A 41 8.49 6.40 -13.23
N THR A 42 7.80 5.61 -12.41
CA THR A 42 6.58 4.89 -12.79
C THR A 42 5.33 5.76 -12.75
N LEU A 43 5.23 6.68 -11.78
CA LEU A 43 4.02 7.51 -11.58
C LEU A 43 4.19 8.96 -12.03
N GLY A 44 5.41 9.42 -12.26
CA GLY A 44 5.73 10.84 -12.53
C GLY A 44 5.83 11.70 -11.26
N TYR A 45 5.61 11.11 -10.08
CA TYR A 45 5.74 11.75 -8.78
C TYR A 45 5.99 10.70 -7.69
N ARG A 46 6.42 11.15 -6.51
CA ARG A 46 6.57 10.32 -5.31
C ARG A 46 5.97 11.03 -4.12
N TYR A 47 4.84 10.50 -3.63
CA TYR A 47 4.14 11.06 -2.47
C TYR A 47 4.66 10.47 -1.15
N SER A 48 4.91 9.15 -1.12
CA SER A 48 5.49 8.42 0.02
C SER A 48 6.33 7.23 -0.45
N ASP A 49 7.20 6.72 0.41
CA ASP A 49 8.03 5.56 0.11
C ASP A 49 7.26 4.23 0.23
N GLU A 50 6.19 4.26 1.02
CA GLU A 50 5.39 3.11 1.41
C GLU A 50 3.98 3.20 0.83
N VAL A 51 3.43 2.04 0.46
CA VAL A 51 2.00 1.93 0.11
C VAL A 51 1.11 2.14 1.33
N ILE A 52 1.49 1.59 2.47
CA ILE A 52 0.87 1.87 3.77
C ILE A 52 2.02 2.14 4.74
N HIS A 53 2.08 3.34 5.31
CA HIS A 53 3.05 3.66 6.34
C HIS A 53 2.74 2.86 7.62
N ARG A 54 3.77 2.43 8.36
CA ARG A 54 3.61 1.57 9.55
C ARG A 54 2.72 2.20 10.63
N ASP A 55 2.81 3.52 10.79
CA ASP A 55 2.04 4.24 11.82
C ASP A 55 0.55 4.33 11.44
N ASN A 56 0.24 4.10 10.15
CA ASN A 56 -1.12 4.04 9.61
C ASN A 56 -1.57 2.59 9.39
N LEU A 57 -0.87 1.60 9.94
CA LEU A 57 -1.17 0.16 9.82
C LEU A 57 -1.44 -0.43 11.20
N VAL A 58 -2.53 -1.17 11.31
CA VAL A 58 -2.86 -1.97 12.50
C VAL A 58 -2.86 -3.44 12.12
N VAL A 59 -2.10 -4.26 12.87
CA VAL A 59 -2.12 -5.72 12.75
C VAL A 59 -3.36 -6.24 13.48
N LEU A 60 -4.15 -7.06 12.81
CA LEU A 60 -5.32 -7.69 13.39
C LEU A 60 -4.82 -8.90 14.20
N GLN A 61 -5.20 -8.96 15.48
CA GLN A 61 -5.04 -10.20 16.24
C GLN A 61 -6.16 -11.16 15.81
N GLY A 62 -5.78 -12.40 15.53
CA GLY A 62 -6.69 -13.50 15.22
C GLY A 62 -7.44 -14.00 16.44
#